data_AF-A0A267H275-F1
#
_entry.id   AF-A0A267H275-F1
#
_cell.length_a   1.000
_cell.length_b   1.000
_cell.length_c   1.000
_cell.angle_alpha   90.00
_cell.angle_beta   90.00
_cell.angle_gamma   90.00
#
_symmetry.space_group_name_H-M   'P 1'
#
loop_
_entity.id
_entity.type
_entity.pdbx_description
1 polymer ?
#
loop_
_entity_poly.entity_id
_entity_poly.type
_entity_poly.pdbx_seq_one_letter_code
_entity_poly.pdbx_strand_id
1 'polypeptide(L)'
;MLMGVFVALGTLLFSTLIFFCEKSRSGGETHLAPTAPDKKKVDCSKCQKGDTDSKFNSMFDGFWWSLVTMTTVGYGDLVPQTSSGRIVGSACALSGLLLIAFTVPILVNHFMLYYSHSQIVHVSRNSVQEYATKALLAKVNSFAGGKVKKMKKLVSEGASQATHSQKLGKAYWKKRLHLRPARDGEDAAASKQRRACARHSQPLLAGPGAPAETDL
;
A
#
# COMPACT_ATOMS: atom_id res chain seq x y z
N MET A 1 24.41 18.53 2.89
CA MET A 1 25.46 19.43 3.44
C MET A 1 24.89 20.51 4.34
N LEU A 2 23.89 21.29 3.91
CA LEU A 2 23.26 22.33 4.74
C LEU A 2 22.69 21.82 6.09
N MET A 3 22.02 20.67 6.09
CA MET A 3 21.47 20.06 7.32
C MET A 3 22.55 19.69 8.34
N GLY A 4 23.69 19.15 7.89
CA GLY A 4 24.81 18.80 8.76
C GLY A 4 25.46 20.04 9.40
N VAL A 5 25.56 21.14 8.64
CA VAL A 5 26.07 22.42 9.15
C VAL A 5 25.13 22.99 10.22
N PHE A 6 23.81 22.93 10.01
CA PHE A 6 22.84 23.42 11.00
C PHE A 6 22.89 22.62 12.32
N VAL A 7 23.03 21.30 12.22
CA VAL A 7 23.20 20.42 13.40
C VAL A 7 24.50 20.74 14.13
N ALA A 8 25.62 20.88 13.41
CA ALA A 8 26.90 21.23 14.00
C ALA A 8 26.87 22.60 14.70
N LEU A 9 26.30 23.62 14.06
CA LEU A 9 26.14 24.94 14.66
C LEU A 9 25.23 24.92 15.89
N GLY A 10 24.11 24.19 15.82
CA GLY A 10 23.19 24.02 16.96
C GLY A 10 23.86 23.35 18.15
N THR A 11 24.55 22.23 17.94
CA THR A 11 25.28 21.51 19.01
C THR A 11 26.36 22.37 19.65
N LEU A 12 27.13 23.15 18.87
CA LEU A 12 28.16 24.06 19.37
C LEU A 12 27.56 25.23 20.17
N LEU A 13 26.44 25.78 19.72
CA LEU A 13 25.74 26.87 20.40
C LEU A 13 25.22 26.40 21.77
N PHE A 14 24.50 25.27 21.82
CA PHE A 14 24.01 24.71 23.08
C PHE A 14 25.15 24.26 24.01
N SER A 15 26.23 23.68 23.47
CA SER A 15 27.43 23.33 24.24
C SER A 15 28.04 24.55 24.93
N THR A 16 28.15 25.67 24.20
CA THR A 16 28.71 26.92 24.74
C THR A 16 27.78 27.51 25.81
N LEU A 17 26.46 27.47 25.58
CA LEU A 17 25.47 27.93 26.55
C LEU A 17 25.50 27.13 27.85
N ILE A 18 25.56 25.80 27.78
CA ILE A 18 25.62 24.95 28.99
C ILE A 18 26.93 25.12 29.73
N PHE A 19 28.05 25.18 29.01
CA PHE A 19 29.35 25.48 29.61
C PHE A 19 29.31 26.83 30.34
N PHE A 20 28.73 27.86 29.72
CA PHE A 20 28.59 29.17 30.35
C PHE A 20 27.60 29.16 31.53
N CYS A 21 26.46 28.46 31.42
CA CYS A 21 25.47 28.35 32.50
C CYS A 21 26.03 27.64 33.74
N GLU A 22 26.86 26.61 33.56
CA GLU A 22 27.55 25.92 34.67
C GLU A 22 28.72 26.75 35.21
N LYS A 23 29.55 27.36 34.34
CA LYS A 23 30.73 28.13 34.74
C LYS A 23 30.38 29.47 35.40
N SER A 24 29.35 30.17 34.91
CA SER A 24 28.97 31.52 35.37
C SER A 24 28.49 31.55 36.83
N ARG A 25 27.97 30.43 37.35
CA ARG A 25 27.58 30.31 38.77
C ARG A 25 28.79 30.07 39.69
N SER A 26 29.83 29.41 39.20
CA SER A 26 31.00 29.02 40.00
C SER A 26 32.01 30.15 40.24
N GLY A 27 31.92 31.28 39.51
CA GLY A 27 32.83 32.42 39.63
C GLY A 27 32.47 33.45 40.71
N GLY A 28 31.49 33.15 41.59
CA GLY A 28 30.99 34.09 42.60
C GLY A 28 31.73 34.11 43.95
N GLU A 29 32.79 33.31 44.13
CA GLU A 29 33.53 33.24 45.40
C GLU A 29 35.04 33.47 45.18
N THR A 30 35.43 34.69 44.83
CA THR A 30 36.76 35.23 45.16
C THR A 30 36.63 36.69 45.59
N HIS A 31 37.47 37.07 46.57
CA HIS A 31 37.56 38.36 47.25
C HIS A 31 36.60 38.58 48.43
N LEU A 32 36.81 37.84 49.52
CA LEU A 32 37.45 38.40 50.72
C LEU A 32 37.63 37.26 51.72
N ALA A 33 38.86 36.99 52.16
CA ALA A 33 39.09 36.19 53.35
C ALA A 33 38.75 37.06 54.57
N PRO A 34 37.73 36.73 55.39
CA PRO A 34 37.54 37.39 56.66
C PRO A 34 38.29 36.61 57.72
N THR A 35 39.24 37.29 58.33
CA THR A 35 39.75 36.96 59.66
C THR A 35 38.60 36.98 60.68
N ALA A 36 38.70 36.09 61.67
CA ALA A 36 38.09 36.18 63.00
C ALA A 36 36.60 35.78 63.17
N PRO A 37 36.20 35.39 64.41
CA PRO A 37 35.27 34.29 64.66
C PRO A 37 33.85 34.74 65.05
N ASP A 38 32.94 33.77 64.93
CA ASP A 38 31.73 33.57 65.75
C ASP A 38 30.72 34.73 65.82
N LYS A 39 29.71 34.69 64.94
CA LYS A 39 28.31 34.94 65.31
C LYS A 39 27.36 34.05 64.49
N LYS A 40 26.63 33.20 65.21
CA LYS A 40 25.40 32.51 64.75
C LYS A 40 24.47 33.46 64.00
N LYS A 41 24.20 33.17 62.73
CA LYS A 41 22.94 33.52 62.07
C LYS A 41 22.40 32.25 61.40
N VAL A 42 21.55 31.53 62.13
CA VAL A 42 20.73 30.46 61.57
C VAL A 42 19.57 31.15 60.86
N ASP A 43 19.80 31.58 59.62
CA ASP A 43 18.71 31.91 58.70
C ASP A 43 18.31 30.62 57.97
N CYS A 44 17.12 30.12 58.27
CA CYS A 44 16.48 28.99 57.59
C CYS A 44 16.01 29.35 56.17
N SER A 45 16.90 29.89 55.34
CA SER A 45 16.75 30.00 53.87
C SER A 45 17.93 29.38 53.11
N LYS A 46 18.83 28.69 53.81
CA LYS A 46 20.02 28.08 53.21
C LYS A 46 19.95 26.55 53.26
N CYS A 47 19.27 25.97 52.29
CA CYS A 47 19.51 24.60 51.83
C CYS A 47 19.58 24.57 50.30
N GLN A 48 20.52 25.32 49.73
CA GLN A 48 21.12 24.93 48.45
C GLN A 48 22.60 25.33 48.42
N LYS A 49 23.33 24.91 49.47
CA LYS A 49 24.73 24.55 49.29
C LYS A 49 24.75 23.05 49.04
N GLY A 50 24.38 22.67 47.82
CA GLY A 50 24.93 21.46 47.25
C GLY A 50 26.34 21.84 46.83
N ASP A 51 27.34 21.33 47.52
CA ASP A 51 28.66 21.16 46.91
C ASP A 51 28.44 20.25 45.70
N THR A 52 28.10 20.85 44.56
CA THR A 52 28.05 20.15 43.30
C THR A 52 29.44 20.29 42.73
N ASP A 53 30.25 19.24 42.89
CA ASP A 53 31.32 18.96 41.93
C ASP A 53 30.67 18.93 40.54
N SER A 54 30.67 20.07 39.86
CA SER A 54 30.20 20.17 38.49
C SER A 54 31.07 19.22 37.67
N LYS A 55 30.47 18.11 37.19
CA LYS A 55 31.17 17.11 36.38
C LYS A 55 31.72 17.66 35.05
N PHE A 56 31.40 18.92 34.72
CA PHE A 56 31.93 19.67 33.59
C PHE A 56 33.31 20.25 33.94
N ASN A 57 34.35 19.43 33.86
CA ASN A 57 35.72 19.84 34.16
C ASN A 57 36.38 20.56 32.98
N SER A 58 35.95 20.27 31.75
CA SER A 58 36.51 20.84 30.53
C SER A 58 35.44 21.17 29.48
N MET A 59 35.80 22.02 28.52
CA MET A 59 34.92 22.40 27.38
C MET A 59 34.48 21.17 26.56
N PHE A 60 35.30 20.12 26.52
CA PHE A 60 35.00 18.86 25.83
C PHE A 60 33.87 18.05 26.50
N ASP A 61 33.71 18.13 27.83
CA ASP A 61 32.62 17.43 28.54
C ASP A 61 31.25 18.03 28.20
N GLY A 62 31.19 19.36 28.04
CA GLY A 62 30.02 20.08 27.57
C GLY A 62 29.65 19.72 26.13
N PHE A 63 30.67 19.56 25.28
CA PHE A 63 30.47 19.12 23.90
C PHE A 63 29.92 17.70 23.82
N TRP A 64 30.50 16.76 24.58
CA TRP A 64 30.02 15.38 24.65
C TRP A 64 28.57 15.31 25.11
N TRP A 65 28.23 16.03 26.19
CA TRP A 65 26.87 16.11 26.69
C TRP A 65 25.88 16.64 25.66
N SER A 66 26.24 17.74 24.98
CA SER A 66 25.41 18.37 23.94
C SER A 66 25.18 17.43 22.76
N LEU A 67 26.24 16.73 22.31
CA LEU A 67 26.19 15.77 21.22
C LEU A 67 25.27 14.58 21.53
N VAL A 68 25.42 13.98 22.71
CA VAL A 68 24.62 12.83 23.18
C VAL A 68 23.15 13.21 23.39
N THR A 69 22.89 14.44 23.85
CA THR A 69 21.52 14.95 24.06
C THR A 69 20.84 15.30 22.74
N MET A 70 21.55 15.96 21.81
CA MET A 70 21.04 16.29 20.47
C MET A 70 20.72 15.04 19.64
N THR A 71 21.54 14.00 19.76
CA THR A 71 21.31 12.70 19.11
C THR A 71 20.27 11.86 19.85
N THR A 72 19.67 12.38 20.91
CA THR A 72 18.65 11.70 21.74
C THR A 72 19.11 10.40 22.39
N VAL A 73 20.42 10.17 22.49
CA VAL A 73 21.00 8.99 23.14
C VAL A 73 20.86 9.09 24.66
N GLY A 74 21.24 10.24 25.23
CA GLY A 74 20.98 10.58 26.63
C GLY A 74 21.52 9.59 27.67
N TYR A 75 22.81 9.26 27.66
CA TYR A 75 23.42 8.33 28.63
C TYR A 75 23.24 8.73 30.10
N GLY A 76 23.16 10.03 30.39
CA GLY A 76 22.98 10.56 31.76
C GLY A 76 24.25 10.49 32.63
N ASP A 77 25.41 10.23 32.03
CA ASP A 77 26.73 10.24 32.66
C ASP A 77 27.08 11.66 33.17
N LEU A 78 26.83 12.64 32.32
CA LEU A 78 26.97 14.06 32.57
C LEU A 78 25.57 14.68 32.53
N VAL A 79 25.25 15.56 33.47
CA VAL A 79 23.97 16.30 33.50
C VAL A 79 24.18 17.66 34.17
N PRO A 80 23.62 18.75 33.62
CA PRO A 80 23.69 20.07 34.24
C PRO A 80 22.95 20.06 35.57
N GLN A 81 23.63 20.50 36.63
CA GLN A 81 23.06 20.56 37.98
C GLN A 81 22.38 21.91 38.24
N THR A 82 22.83 22.96 37.55
CA THR A 82 22.25 24.31 37.64
C THR A 82 20.81 24.37 37.15
N SER A 83 19.98 25.17 37.84
CA SER A 83 18.59 25.43 37.43
C SER A 83 18.49 26.04 36.02
N SER A 84 19.43 26.93 35.66
CA SER A 84 19.55 27.49 34.32
C SER A 84 19.98 26.45 33.29
N GLY A 85 20.95 25.59 33.60
CA GLY A 85 21.40 24.52 32.71
C GLY A 85 20.29 23.50 32.41
N ARG A 86 19.38 23.25 33.35
CA ARG A 86 18.21 22.38 33.13
C ARG A 86 17.22 22.96 32.11
N ILE A 87 17.01 24.28 32.08
CA ILE A 87 16.14 24.95 31.10
C ILE A 87 16.78 24.91 29.71
N VAL A 88 18.09 25.16 29.63
CA VAL A 88 18.82 25.04 28.36
C VAL A 88 18.81 23.59 27.88
N GLY A 89 18.93 22.62 28.78
CA GLY A 89 18.88 21.21 28.43
C GLY A 89 17.52 20.73 27.91
N SER A 90 16.41 21.24 28.46
CA SER A 90 15.08 20.95 27.91
C SER A 90 14.87 21.57 26.52
N ALA A 91 15.33 22.81 26.31
CA ALA A 91 15.33 23.45 25.00
C ALA A 91 16.22 22.70 23.97
N CYS A 92 17.36 22.17 24.42
CA CYS A 92 18.25 21.33 23.62
C CYS A 92 17.54 20.03 23.18
N ALA A 93 16.89 19.33 24.10
CA ALA A 93 16.15 18.11 23.77
C ALA A 93 15.00 18.37 22.77
N LEU A 94 14.22 19.44 22.96
CA LEU A 94 13.14 19.83 22.05
C LEU A 94 13.66 20.18 20.65
N SER A 95 14.73 20.96 20.57
CA SER A 95 15.33 21.33 19.28
C SER A 95 15.92 20.11 18.54
N GLY A 96 16.46 19.12 19.26
CA GLY A 96 16.95 17.88 18.65
C GLY A 96 15.81 17.08 18.00
N LEU A 97 14.66 17.03 18.67
CA LEU A 97 13.48 16.35 18.15
C LEU A 97 12.92 17.04 16.90
N LEU A 98 12.88 18.38 16.88
CA LEU A 98 12.48 19.16 15.70
C LEU A 98 13.43 18.94 14.52
N LEU A 99 14.73 18.78 14.78
CA LEU A 99 15.71 18.47 13.75
C LEU A 99 15.50 17.10 13.13
N ILE A 100 15.24 16.08 13.95
CA ILE A 100 14.93 14.74 13.45
C ILE A 100 13.64 14.78 12.61
N ALA A 101 12.61 15.48 13.10
CA ALA A 101 11.35 15.63 12.39
C ALA A 101 11.49 16.32 11.03
N PHE A 102 12.42 17.26 10.88
CA PHE A 102 12.65 17.96 9.61
C PHE A 102 13.61 17.22 8.67
N THR A 103 14.61 16.53 9.22
CA THR A 103 15.64 15.85 8.42
C THR A 103 15.13 14.56 7.77
N VAL A 104 14.27 13.79 8.44
CA VAL A 104 13.72 12.54 7.91
C VAL A 104 12.92 12.78 6.61
N PRO A 105 11.94 13.70 6.55
CA PRO A 105 11.19 13.96 5.32
C PRO A 105 12.04 14.47 4.16
N ILE A 106 13.05 15.30 4.43
CA ILE A 106 13.95 15.82 3.39
C ILE A 106 14.77 14.70 2.78
N LEU A 107 15.32 13.84 3.64
CA LEU A 107 16.08 12.67 3.23
C LEU A 107 15.20 11.70 2.44
N VAL A 108 13.99 11.43 2.93
CA VAL A 108 13.01 10.61 2.23
C VAL A 108 12.66 11.22 0.88
N ASN A 109 12.42 12.53 0.78
CA ASN A 109 12.13 13.17 -0.51
C ASN A 109 13.28 13.01 -1.51
N HIS A 110 14.53 13.11 -1.05
CA HIS A 110 15.70 12.89 -1.91
C HIS A 110 15.76 11.46 -2.42
N PHE A 111 15.51 10.48 -1.55
CA PHE A 111 15.40 9.08 -1.97
C PHE A 111 14.19 8.84 -2.86
N MET A 112 13.04 9.46 -2.59
CA MET A 112 11.83 9.34 -3.39
C MET A 112 12.03 9.89 -4.80
N LEU A 113 12.80 10.97 -4.98
CA LEU A 113 13.17 11.45 -6.31
C LEU A 113 14.02 10.41 -7.05
N TYR A 114 15.01 9.81 -6.38
CA TYR A 114 15.81 8.73 -6.96
C TYR A 114 14.98 7.48 -7.28
N TYR A 115 14.17 7.00 -6.34
CA TYR A 115 13.28 5.85 -6.50
C TYR A 115 12.22 6.09 -7.57
N SER A 116 11.65 7.30 -7.67
CA SER A 116 10.69 7.63 -8.72
C SER A 116 11.33 7.47 -10.09
N HIS A 117 12.60 7.87 -10.25
CA HIS A 117 13.32 7.74 -11.51
C HIS A 117 13.51 6.27 -11.92
N SER A 118 13.73 5.38 -10.96
CA SER A 118 13.80 3.93 -11.21
C SER A 118 12.42 3.29 -11.42
N GLN A 119 11.40 3.72 -10.67
CA GLN A 119 10.03 3.18 -10.71
C GLN A 119 9.27 3.61 -11.97
N ILE A 120 9.47 4.85 -12.45
CA ILE A 120 8.86 5.36 -13.69
C ILE A 120 9.23 4.47 -14.88
N VAL A 121 10.44 3.90 -14.91
CA VAL A 121 10.87 2.99 -15.98
C VAL A 121 10.06 1.69 -15.96
N HIS A 122 9.79 1.12 -14.78
CA HIS A 122 8.99 -0.10 -14.65
C HIS A 122 7.49 0.15 -14.88
N VAL A 123 6.95 1.26 -14.37
CA VAL A 123 5.54 1.64 -14.54
C VAL A 123 5.23 2.03 -16.00
N SER A 124 6.11 2.76 -16.68
CA SER A 124 5.96 3.05 -18.11
C SER A 124 5.99 1.77 -18.95
N ARG A 125 6.88 0.83 -18.65
CA ARG A 125 6.94 -0.43 -19.41
C ARG A 125 5.66 -1.26 -19.23
N ASN A 126 5.15 -1.35 -18.01
CA ASN A 126 3.94 -2.10 -17.69
C ASN A 126 2.69 -1.46 -18.30
N SER A 127 2.54 -0.13 -18.17
CA SER A 127 1.41 0.60 -18.75
C SER A 127 1.43 0.58 -20.29
N VAL A 128 2.59 0.79 -20.92
CA VAL A 128 2.75 0.72 -22.40
C VAL A 128 2.43 -0.68 -22.94
N GLN A 129 2.86 -1.74 -22.25
CA GLN A 129 2.55 -3.12 -22.65
C GLN A 129 1.05 -3.42 -22.56
N GLU A 130 0.35 -2.86 -21.57
CA GLU A 130 -1.10 -2.98 -21.45
C GLU A 130 -1.83 -2.31 -22.63
N TYR A 131 -1.41 -1.10 -23.04
CA TYR A 131 -2.00 -0.41 -24.21
C TYR A 131 -1.73 -1.17 -25.51
N ALA A 132 -0.51 -1.68 -25.71
CA ALA A 132 -0.15 -2.47 -26.88
C ALA A 132 -0.97 -3.77 -26.98
N THR A 133 -1.17 -4.46 -25.85
CA THR A 133 -1.97 -5.69 -25.79
C THR A 133 -3.44 -5.41 -26.08
N LYS A 134 -4.02 -4.34 -25.51
CA LYS A 134 -5.40 -3.90 -25.80
C LYS A 134 -5.58 -3.52 -27.28
N ALA A 135 -4.62 -2.82 -27.86
CA ALA A 135 -4.65 -2.44 -29.28
C ALA A 135 -4.56 -3.68 -30.20
N LEU A 136 -3.69 -4.64 -29.87
CA LEU A 136 -3.61 -5.92 -30.58
C LEU A 136 -4.91 -6.71 -30.47
N LEU A 137 -5.48 -6.83 -29.27
CA LEU A 137 -6.75 -7.51 -29.04
C LEU A 137 -7.89 -6.89 -29.86
N ALA A 138 -7.98 -5.55 -29.91
CA ALA A 138 -8.96 -4.87 -30.74
C ALA A 138 -8.79 -5.16 -32.24
N LYS A 139 -7.54 -5.25 -32.71
CA LYS A 139 -7.22 -5.51 -34.12
C LYS A 139 -7.50 -6.96 -34.53
N VAL A 140 -7.19 -7.93 -33.66
CA VAL A 140 -7.57 -9.34 -33.83
C VAL A 140 -9.09 -9.50 -33.85
N ASN A 141 -9.79 -8.86 -32.91
CA ASN A 141 -11.25 -8.89 -32.84
C ASN A 141 -11.92 -8.25 -34.06
N SER A 142 -11.37 -7.18 -34.64
CA SER A 142 -11.93 -6.59 -35.86
C SER A 142 -11.76 -7.48 -37.08
N PHE A 143 -10.63 -8.20 -37.18
CA PHE A 143 -10.36 -9.14 -38.26
C PHE A 143 -11.32 -10.33 -38.23
N ALA A 144 -11.61 -10.86 -37.03
CA ALA A 144 -12.65 -11.86 -36.83
C ALA A 144 -14.06 -11.28 -37.11
N GLY A 145 -14.31 -10.03 -36.68
CA GLY A 145 -15.59 -9.33 -36.83
C GLY A 145 -16.03 -9.13 -38.28
N GLY A 146 -15.09 -8.92 -39.22
CA GLY A 146 -15.39 -8.74 -40.65
C GLY A 146 -16.03 -9.97 -41.30
N LYS A 147 -15.50 -11.17 -41.03
CA LYS A 147 -16.07 -12.44 -41.52
C LYS A 147 -17.39 -12.77 -40.82
N VAL A 148 -17.49 -12.48 -39.51
CA VAL A 148 -18.71 -12.71 -38.73
C VAL A 148 -19.85 -11.80 -39.20
N LYS A 149 -19.62 -10.52 -39.48
CA LYS A 149 -20.66 -9.62 -40.02
C LYS A 149 -21.18 -10.10 -41.38
N LYS A 150 -20.29 -10.57 -42.27
CA LYS A 150 -20.68 -11.09 -43.58
C LYS A 150 -21.47 -12.40 -43.46
N MET A 151 -21.03 -13.33 -42.61
CA MET A 151 -21.79 -14.56 -42.34
C MET A 151 -23.12 -14.29 -41.66
N LYS A 152 -23.20 -13.35 -40.71
CA LYS A 152 -24.46 -13.00 -40.04
C LYS A 152 -25.47 -12.39 -40.99
N LYS A 153 -25.00 -11.56 -41.94
CA LYS A 153 -25.82 -11.00 -43.02
C LYS A 153 -26.34 -12.10 -43.95
N LEU A 154 -25.48 -13.01 -44.40
CA LEU A 154 -25.87 -14.15 -45.23
C LEU A 154 -26.83 -15.12 -44.50
N VAL A 155 -26.66 -15.33 -43.19
CA VAL A 155 -27.59 -16.13 -42.37
C VAL A 155 -28.94 -15.42 -42.20
N SER A 156 -28.97 -14.09 -42.00
CA SER A 156 -30.24 -13.36 -41.93
C SER A 156 -30.97 -13.29 -43.28
N GLU A 157 -30.22 -13.13 -44.37
CA GLU A 157 -30.75 -13.13 -45.74
C GLU A 157 -31.27 -14.52 -46.10
N GLY A 158 -30.54 -15.58 -45.74
CA GLY A 158 -30.96 -16.98 -45.89
C GLY A 158 -32.20 -17.33 -45.04
N ALA A 159 -32.30 -16.83 -43.80
CA ALA A 159 -33.46 -17.02 -42.94
C ALA A 159 -34.72 -16.37 -43.54
N SER A 160 -34.59 -15.17 -44.13
CA SER A 160 -35.70 -14.49 -44.79
C SER A 160 -36.18 -15.27 -46.04
N GLN A 161 -35.25 -15.87 -46.80
CA GLN A 161 -35.56 -16.65 -48.00
C GLN A 161 -36.19 -18.03 -47.68
N ALA A 162 -35.75 -18.69 -46.61
CA ALA A 162 -36.35 -19.94 -46.13
C ALA A 162 -37.81 -19.75 -45.67
N THR A 163 -38.13 -18.60 -45.07
CA THR A 163 -39.48 -18.29 -44.59
C THR A 163 -40.48 -18.07 -45.73
N HIS A 164 -40.02 -17.52 -46.87
CA HIS A 164 -40.84 -17.36 -48.08
C HIS A 164 -41.11 -18.69 -48.79
N SER A 165 -40.10 -19.57 -48.88
CA SER A 165 -40.26 -20.92 -49.45
C SER A 165 -41.16 -21.83 -48.59
N GLN A 166 -41.10 -21.71 -47.25
CA GLN A 166 -42.00 -22.46 -46.36
C GLN A 166 -43.49 -22.08 -46.56
N LYS A 167 -43.80 -20.83 -46.89
CA LYS A 167 -45.19 -20.38 -47.17
C LYS A 167 -45.72 -20.98 -48.47
N LEU A 168 -44.90 -21.03 -49.52
CA LEU A 168 -45.25 -21.65 -50.80
C LEU A 168 -45.38 -23.18 -50.69
N GLY A 169 -44.50 -23.83 -49.92
CA GLY A 169 -44.58 -25.27 -49.66
C GLY A 169 -45.86 -25.70 -48.95
N LYS A 170 -46.30 -24.96 -47.92
CA LYS A 170 -47.57 -25.23 -47.22
C LYS A 170 -48.78 -25.09 -48.15
N ALA A 171 -48.76 -24.14 -49.09
CA ALA A 171 -49.81 -23.97 -50.09
C ALA A 171 -49.84 -25.13 -51.11
N TYR A 172 -48.67 -25.62 -51.54
CA TYR A 172 -48.55 -26.77 -52.44
C TYR A 172 -49.05 -28.07 -51.78
N TRP A 173 -48.66 -28.34 -50.53
CA TRP A 173 -49.17 -29.50 -49.77
C TRP A 173 -50.67 -29.41 -49.51
N LYS A 174 -51.22 -28.23 -49.23
CA LYS A 174 -52.66 -28.03 -49.02
C LYS A 174 -53.49 -28.31 -50.28
N LYS A 175 -52.99 -27.89 -51.45
CA LYS A 175 -53.64 -28.17 -52.75
C LYS A 175 -53.50 -29.64 -53.15
N ARG A 176 -52.39 -30.29 -52.81
CA ARG A 176 -52.17 -31.73 -53.03
C ARG A 176 -52.97 -32.63 -52.09
N LEU A 177 -53.35 -32.13 -50.90
CA LEU A 177 -54.18 -32.87 -49.95
C LEU A 177 -55.63 -33.06 -50.45
N HIS A 178 -56.13 -32.17 -51.31
CA HIS A 178 -57.47 -32.28 -51.92
C HIS A 178 -57.52 -33.21 -53.15
N LEU A 179 -56.37 -33.61 -53.68
CA LEU A 179 -56.23 -34.52 -54.83
C LEU A 179 -55.84 -35.95 -54.41
N ARG A 180 -55.96 -36.29 -53.12
CA ARG A 180 -55.79 -37.67 -52.67
C ARG A 180 -57.13 -38.39 -52.85
N PRO A 181 -57.30 -39.26 -53.87
CA PRO A 181 -58.45 -40.16 -53.89
C PRO A 181 -58.39 -41.03 -52.63
N ALA A 182 -59.54 -41.17 -51.97
CA ALA A 182 -59.73 -42.12 -50.89
C ALA A 182 -59.43 -43.51 -51.46
N ARG A 183 -58.27 -44.07 -51.12
CA ARG A 183 -57.98 -45.47 -51.37
C ARG A 183 -58.60 -46.23 -50.21
N ASP A 184 -59.89 -46.44 -50.34
CA ASP A 184 -60.68 -47.26 -49.45
C ASP A 184 -60.26 -48.72 -49.67
N GLY A 185 -59.78 -49.37 -48.60
CA GLY A 185 -59.74 -50.82 -48.52
C GLY A 185 -58.52 -51.52 -49.14
N GLU A 186 -57.33 -51.38 -48.55
CA GLU A 186 -56.33 -52.46 -48.61
C GLU A 186 -55.32 -52.53 -47.44
N ASP A 187 -55.35 -51.57 -46.49
CA ASP A 187 -54.32 -51.51 -45.43
C ASP A 187 -54.76 -52.10 -44.06
N ALA A 188 -55.96 -52.70 -43.97
CA ALA A 188 -56.41 -53.35 -42.73
C ALA A 188 -55.60 -54.62 -42.39
N ALA A 189 -54.94 -55.25 -43.37
CA ALA A 189 -54.13 -56.45 -43.16
C ALA A 189 -52.72 -56.14 -42.58
N ALA A 190 -52.21 -54.92 -42.74
CA ALA A 190 -50.84 -54.56 -42.32
C ALA A 190 -50.73 -54.15 -40.83
N SER A 191 -51.86 -53.99 -40.13
CA SER A 191 -51.89 -53.52 -38.74
C SER A 191 -51.76 -54.63 -37.68
N LYS A 192 -52.01 -55.89 -38.06
CA LYS A 192 -51.94 -57.03 -37.12
C LYS A 192 -50.51 -57.48 -36.84
N GLN A 193 -49.61 -57.36 -37.82
CA GLN A 193 -48.19 -57.73 -37.67
C GLN A 193 -47.43 -56.77 -36.74
N ARG A 194 -47.75 -55.47 -36.76
CA ARG A 194 -46.99 -54.45 -36.01
C ARG A 194 -47.36 -54.33 -34.53
N ARG A 195 -48.51 -54.87 -34.09
CA ARG A 195 -48.93 -54.83 -32.68
C ARG A 195 -48.41 -55.99 -31.83
N ALA A 196 -47.84 -57.04 -32.44
CA ALA A 196 -47.26 -58.17 -31.72
C ALA A 196 -45.81 -57.92 -31.25
N CYS A 197 -45.00 -57.16 -32.01
CA CYS A 197 -43.59 -56.92 -31.66
C CYS A 197 -43.35 -55.76 -30.67
N ALA A 198 -44.34 -54.93 -30.36
CA ALA A 198 -44.15 -53.75 -29.50
C ALA A 198 -44.44 -53.99 -28.00
N ARG A 199 -44.68 -55.24 -27.58
CA ARG A 199 -45.06 -55.58 -26.19
C ARG A 199 -43.97 -56.32 -25.40
N HIS A 200 -42.72 -56.29 -25.85
CA HIS A 200 -41.62 -56.97 -25.17
C HIS A 200 -40.32 -56.19 -25.24
N SER A 201 -40.28 -55.04 -24.57
CA SER A 201 -39.06 -54.41 -24.01
C SER A 201 -39.42 -53.05 -23.40
N GLN A 202 -40.05 -53.09 -22.23
CA GLN A 202 -40.03 -51.99 -21.28
C GLN A 202 -38.87 -52.19 -20.28
N PRO A 203 -38.47 -51.13 -19.55
CA PRO A 203 -37.09 -50.76 -19.32
C PRO A 203 -36.58 -51.13 -17.91
N LEU A 204 -35.26 -51.17 -17.76
CA LEU A 204 -34.55 -51.17 -16.48
C LEU A 204 -33.35 -50.25 -16.64
N LEU A 205 -32.88 -49.47 -15.67
CA LEU A 205 -33.33 -48.97 -14.37
C LEU A 205 -32.06 -48.30 -13.81
N ALA A 206 -32.20 -47.17 -13.11
CA ALA A 206 -31.27 -46.64 -12.11
C ALA A 206 -29.82 -46.30 -12.58
N GLY A 207 -29.13 -45.29 -12.09
CA GLY A 207 -29.23 -44.46 -10.89
C GLY A 207 -27.83 -43.85 -10.65
N PRO A 208 -27.72 -42.80 -9.81
CA PRO A 208 -26.58 -41.88 -9.76
C PRO A 208 -25.49 -42.30 -8.75
N GLY A 209 -24.28 -41.75 -8.88
CA GLY A 209 -23.21 -41.89 -7.89
C GLY A 209 -22.09 -40.87 -8.05
N ALA A 210 -22.12 -39.83 -7.21
CA ALA A 210 -20.93 -39.10 -6.74
C ALA A 210 -20.42 -39.79 -5.45
N PRO A 211 -19.42 -39.28 -4.66
CA PRO A 211 -18.34 -38.29 -4.87
C PRO A 211 -16.95 -38.76 -4.29
N ALA A 212 -15.97 -37.85 -4.30
CA ALA A 212 -14.91 -37.63 -3.28
C ALA A 212 -13.49 -38.24 -3.41
N GLU A 213 -12.54 -37.49 -2.80
CA GLU A 213 -11.11 -37.75 -2.49
C GLU A 213 -10.09 -37.49 -3.62
N THR A 214 -8.93 -36.83 -3.43
CA THR A 214 -8.17 -36.43 -2.23
C THR A 214 -7.06 -35.43 -2.63
N ASP A 215 -6.67 -34.62 -1.65
CA ASP A 215 -5.48 -33.75 -1.59
C ASP A 215 -4.16 -34.40 -2.05
N LEU A 216 -3.31 -33.60 -2.71
CA LEU A 216 -1.87 -33.48 -2.42
C LEU A 216 -1.31 -32.17 -2.96
#